data_AF-A0A9P9U1G3-F1
#
_entry.id   AF-A0A9P9U1G3-F1
#
_cell.length_a   1.000
_cell.length_b   1.000
_cell.length_c   1.000
_cell.angle_alpha   90.00
_cell.angle_beta   90.00
_cell.angle_gamma   90.00
#
_symmetry.space_group_name_H-M   'P 1'
#
loop_
_entity.id
_entity.type
_entity.pdbx_description
1 polymer ?
#
loop_
_entity_poly.entity_id
_entity_poly.type
_entity_poly.pdbx_seq_one_letter_code
_entity_poly.pdbx_strand_id
1 'polypeptide(L)'
;SEDKPCSIFIDGCHLAVGEKLHAPLLQLRDHSIEGTIWIDAICINQGDNEEKGHQVQSMAKIYAKASRVIVWLGEKAAGSDQGLEEIRIAAKLSIRR
;
A
#
# COMPACT_ATOMS: atom_id res chain seq x y z
N SER A 1 -3.25 -0.90 -22.42
CA SER A 1 -2.11 -1.38 -21.62
C SER A 1 -2.52 -2.70 -21.00
N GLU A 2 -1.96 -3.80 -21.48
CA GLU A 2 -2.28 -5.15 -21.00
C GLU A 2 -1.50 -5.39 -19.71
N ASP A 3 -2.03 -4.89 -18.59
CA ASP A 3 -1.49 -5.15 -17.24
C ASP A 3 -1.74 -6.63 -16.95
N LYS A 4 -0.68 -7.46 -16.92
CA LYS A 4 -0.83 -8.91 -16.82
C LYS A 4 -1.15 -9.24 -15.36
N PRO A 5 -2.34 -9.77 -15.04
CA PRO A 5 -2.72 -10.00 -13.65
C PRO A 5 -1.75 -11.01 -13.03
N CYS A 6 -1.13 -10.60 -11.93
CA CYS A 6 -0.32 -11.46 -11.08
C CYS A 6 -1.23 -12.08 -10.02
N SER A 7 -0.84 -13.21 -9.42
CA SER A 7 -1.66 -13.87 -8.40
C SER A 7 -0.95 -13.93 -7.06
N ILE A 8 -1.69 -13.64 -5.99
CA ILE A 8 -1.25 -13.87 -4.60
C ILE A 8 -2.10 -14.96 -3.97
N PHE A 9 -1.56 -15.64 -2.95
CA PHE A 9 -2.23 -16.71 -2.24
C PHE A 9 -2.64 -16.24 -0.84
N ILE A 10 -3.94 -16.27 -0.54
CA ILE A 10 -4.53 -15.83 0.73
C ILE A 10 -5.59 -16.84 1.14
N ASP A 11 -5.53 -17.35 2.37
CA ASP A 11 -6.52 -18.25 2.98
C ASP A 11 -6.92 -19.46 2.10
N GLY A 12 -5.97 -20.05 1.37
CA GLY A 12 -6.23 -21.20 0.50
C GLY A 12 -6.67 -20.83 -0.92
N CYS A 13 -6.83 -19.54 -1.22
CA CYS A 13 -7.36 -19.05 -2.49
C CYS A 13 -6.32 -18.24 -3.26
N HIS A 14 -6.36 -18.33 -4.60
CA HIS A 14 -5.60 -17.44 -5.49
C HIS A 14 -6.42 -16.19 -5.78
N LEU A 15 -5.85 -15.03 -5.47
CA LEU A 15 -6.42 -13.72 -5.77
C LEU A 15 -5.61 -13.04 -6.87
N ALA A 16 -6.28 -12.61 -7.94
CA ALA A 16 -5.65 -11.83 -9.00
C ALA A 16 -5.46 -10.36 -8.54
N VAL A 17 -4.25 -9.84 -8.76
CA VAL A 17 -3.86 -8.46 -8.42
C VAL A 17 -3.08 -7.84 -9.58
N GLY A 18 -3.19 -6.51 -9.74
CA GLY A 18 -2.41 -5.78 -10.75
C GLY A 18 -0.92 -5.70 -10.38
N GLU A 19 -0.06 -5.48 -11.37
CA GLU A 19 1.40 -5.42 -11.17
C GLU A 19 1.80 -4.35 -10.15
N LYS A 20 1.08 -3.22 -10.16
CA LYS A 20 1.28 -2.09 -9.22
C LYS A 20 1.11 -2.46 -7.75
N LEU A 21 0.34 -3.51 -7.45
CA LEU A 21 0.16 -4.04 -6.10
C LEU A 21 1.08 -5.25 -5.85
N HIS A 22 1.32 -6.06 -6.87
CA HIS A 22 2.16 -7.25 -6.74
C HIS A 22 3.61 -6.91 -6.39
N ALA A 23 4.23 -5.94 -7.08
CA ALA A 23 5.61 -5.53 -6.81
C ALA A 23 5.85 -5.09 -5.35
N PRO A 24 5.06 -4.15 -4.78
CA PRO A 24 5.23 -3.79 -3.38
C PRO A 24 4.99 -4.96 -2.42
N LEU A 25 4.02 -5.85 -2.69
CA LEU A 25 3.77 -7.02 -1.83
C LEU A 25 4.99 -7.96 -1.75
N LEU A 26 5.68 -8.18 -2.86
CA LEU A 26 6.92 -8.97 -2.88
C LEU A 26 8.01 -8.28 -2.04
N GLN A 27 8.17 -6.97 -2.19
CA GLN A 27 9.18 -6.25 -1.42
C GLN A 27 8.87 -6.23 0.08
N LEU A 28 7.60 -6.08 0.47
CA LEU A 28 7.20 -6.12 1.89
C LEU A 28 7.47 -7.49 2.51
N ARG A 29 7.34 -8.57 1.72
CA ARG A 29 7.70 -9.93 2.15
C ARG A 29 9.19 -10.06 2.44
N ASP A 30 10.05 -9.54 1.57
CA ASP A 30 11.52 -9.62 1.74
C ASP A 30 12.00 -8.82 2.96
N HIS A 31 11.31 -7.72 3.30
CA HIS A 31 11.60 -6.92 4.49
C HIS A 31 11.02 -7.51 5.78
N SER A 32 10.43 -8.71 5.72
CA SER A 32 9.90 -9.47 6.87
C SER A 32 9.00 -8.62 7.78
N ILE A 33 8.07 -7.87 7.19
CA ILE A 33 7.11 -7.09 7.98
C ILE A 33 6.17 -8.07 8.71
N GLU A 34 6.28 -8.11 10.03
CA GLU A 34 5.36 -8.85 10.89
C GLU A 34 4.13 -8.00 11.21
N GLY A 35 2.94 -8.57 10.99
CA GLY A 35 1.67 -7.97 11.38
C GLY A 35 0.59 -7.99 10.30
N THR A 36 -0.60 -7.51 10.67
CA THR A 36 -1.74 -7.38 9.74
C THR A 36 -1.55 -6.17 8.83
N ILE A 37 -1.60 -6.40 7.53
CA ILE A 37 -1.56 -5.33 6.52
C ILE A 37 -2.96 -5.16 5.94
N TRP A 38 -3.45 -3.93 5.92
CA TRP A 38 -4.68 -3.57 5.24
C TRP A 38 -4.36 -2.95 3.87
N ILE A 39 -4.98 -3.44 2.81
CA ILE A 39 -4.80 -2.99 1.43
C ILE A 39 -6.20 -2.85 0.84
N ASP A 40 -6.58 -1.65 0.41
CA ASP A 40 -7.94 -1.35 -0.07
C ASP A 40 -8.37 -2.24 -1.25
N ALA A 41 -7.45 -2.53 -2.17
CA ALA A 41 -7.69 -3.41 -3.31
C ALA A 41 -7.95 -4.88 -2.94
N ILE A 42 -7.62 -5.30 -1.71
CA ILE A 42 -7.81 -6.68 -1.22
C ILE A 42 -8.91 -6.73 -0.15
N CYS A 43 -8.86 -5.82 0.82
CA CYS A 43 -9.73 -5.84 2.00
C CYS A 43 -11.11 -5.21 1.77
N ILE A 44 -11.30 -4.46 0.67
CA ILE A 44 -12.61 -3.91 0.30
C ILE A 44 -13.17 -4.77 -0.82
N ASN A 45 -14.41 -5.23 -0.67
CA ASN A 45 -15.11 -5.88 -1.76
C ASN A 45 -15.39 -4.88 -2.88
N GLN A 46 -14.58 -4.94 -3.94
CA GLN A 46 -14.71 -4.02 -5.08
C GLN A 46 -15.99 -4.27 -5.91
N GLY A 47 -16.65 -5.42 -5.75
CA GLY A 47 -17.90 -5.77 -6.43
C GLY A 47 -19.17 -5.32 -5.72
N ASP A 48 -19.06 -4.89 -4.46
CA ASP A 48 -20.19 -4.38 -3.66
C ASP A 48 -20.02 -2.87 -3.44
N ASN A 49 -20.80 -2.07 -4.16
CA ASN A 49 -20.74 -0.62 -4.07
C ASN A 49 -21.20 -0.08 -2.72
N GLU A 50 -22.08 -0.78 -2.01
CA GLU A 50 -22.56 -0.36 -0.70
C GLU A 50 -21.45 -0.57 0.35
N GLU A 51 -20.87 -1.77 0.40
CA GLU A 51 -19.72 -2.05 1.27
C GLU A 51 -18.56 -1.11 0.96
N LYS A 52 -18.22 -0.97 -0.33
CA LYS A 52 -17.16 -0.07 -0.78
C LYS A 52 -17.40 1.36 -0.31
N GLY A 53 -18.64 1.85 -0.40
CA GLY A 53 -19.02 3.17 0.11
C GLY A 53 -18.73 3.32 1.60
N HIS A 54 -19.13 2.33 2.41
CA HIS A 54 -18.88 2.32 3.85
C HIS A 54 -17.38 2.24 4.20
N GLN A 55 -16.62 1.42 3.48
CA GLN A 55 -15.17 1.26 3.69
C GLN A 55 -14.41 2.53 3.31
N VAL A 56 -14.74 3.15 2.18
CA VAL A 56 -14.12 4.42 1.73
C VAL A 56 -14.36 5.53 2.76
N GLN A 57 -15.57 5.64 3.31
CA GLN A 57 -15.87 6.59 4.39
C GLN A 57 -15.07 6.31 5.67
N SER A 58 -14.64 5.06 5.88
CA SER A 58 -13.87 4.62 7.05
C SER A 58 -12.35 4.74 6.86
N MET A 59 -11.85 4.97 5.64
CA MET A 59 -10.42 5.01 5.34
C MET A 59 -9.64 5.98 6.24
N ALA A 60 -10.19 7.18 6.50
CA ALA A 60 -9.56 8.15 7.40
C ALA A 60 -9.33 7.57 8.81
N LYS A 61 -10.28 6.79 9.32
CA LYS A 61 -10.15 6.11 10.62
C LYS A 61 -9.17 4.94 10.57
N ILE A 62 -9.14 4.21 9.46
CA ILE A 62 -8.19 3.09 9.25
C ILE A 62 -6.76 3.63 9.25
N TYR A 63 -6.47 4.66 8.45
CA TYR A 63 -5.15 5.30 8.44
C TYR A 63 -4.77 5.90 9.80
N ALA A 64 -5.71 6.56 10.48
CA ALA A 64 -5.46 7.14 11.81
C ALA A 64 -5.17 6.09 12.90
N LYS A 65 -5.68 4.87 12.74
CA LYS A 65 -5.47 3.76 13.70
C LYS A 65 -4.32 2.84 13.32
N ALA A 66 -3.78 2.97 12.10
CA ALA A 66 -2.66 2.16 11.66
C ALA A 66 -1.42 2.48 12.50
N SER A 67 -0.72 1.46 12.97
CA SER A 67 0.56 1.64 13.67
C SER A 67 1.61 2.28 12.76
N ARG A 68 1.55 1.97 11.46
CA ARG A 68 2.42 2.47 10.40
C ARG A 68 1.63 2.55 9.11
N VAL A 69 1.87 3.59 8.31
CA VAL A 69 1.40 3.70 6.94
C VAL A 69 2.59 3.57 6.01
N ILE A 70 2.48 2.68 5.01
CA ILE A 70 3.54 2.42 4.03
C ILE A 70 3.08 3.00 2.70
N VAL A 71 3.91 3.87 2.12
CA VAL A 71 3.66 4.47 0.81
C VAL A 71 4.65 3.89 -0.19
N TRP A 72 4.12 3.29 -1.25
CA TRP A 72 4.92 2.75 -2.35
C TRP A 72 5.05 3.79 -3.47
N LEU A 73 6.27 4.22 -3.77
CA LEU A 73 6.56 5.22 -4.80
C LEU A 73 7.14 4.60 -6.08
N GLY A 74 7.21 3.27 -6.16
CA GLY A 74 7.87 2.53 -7.23
C GLY A 74 9.24 1.99 -6.80
N GLU A 75 9.84 1.21 -7.70
CA GLU A 75 11.17 0.66 -7.49
C GLU A 75 12.23 1.77 -7.47
N LYS A 76 13.36 1.48 -6.82
CA LYS A 76 14.50 2.39 -6.75
C LYS A 76 15.02 2.69 -8.16
N ALA A 77 14.76 3.89 -8.66
CA ALA A 77 15.33 4.41 -9.88
C ALA A 77 16.60 5.23 -9.60
N ALA A 78 17.45 5.42 -10.61
CA ALA A 78 18.60 6.32 -10.48
C ALA A 78 18.13 7.72 -10.03
N GLY A 79 18.62 8.18 -8.88
CA GLY A 79 18.25 9.48 -8.28
C GLY A 79 17.09 9.46 -7.28
N SER A 80 16.43 8.32 -7.02
CA SER A 80 15.31 8.25 -6.05
C SER A 80 15.73 8.58 -4.62
N ASP A 81 17.00 8.32 -4.27
CA ASP A 81 17.54 8.59 -2.93
C ASP A 81 17.50 10.09 -2.59
N GLN A 82 17.73 10.96 -3.58
CA GLN A 82 17.70 12.40 -3.42
C GLN A 82 16.29 12.92 -3.10
N GLY A 83 15.28 12.44 -3.85
CA GLY A 83 13.88 12.84 -3.63
C GLY A 83 13.31 12.37 -2.29
N LEU A 84 13.68 11.17 -1.83
CA LEU A 84 13.31 10.68 -0.50
C LEU A 84 13.95 11.49 0.63
N GLU A 85 15.19 11.94 0.47
CA GLU A 85 15.86 12.77 1.48
C GLU A 85 15.24 14.18 1.55
N GLU A 86 14.82 14.76 0.43
CA GLU A 86 14.11 16.04 0.41
C GLU A 86 12.77 15.97 1.16
N ILE A 87 11.99 14.91 0.93
CA ILE A 87 10.74 14.66 1.67
C ILE A 87 11.04 14.52 3.18
N ARG A 88 12.12 13.81 3.53
CA ARG A 88 12.53 13.62 4.93
C ARG A 88 12.92 14.94 5.59
N ILE A 89 13.65 15.80 4.89
CA ILE A 89 14.02 17.14 5.39
C ILE A 89 12.77 17.99 5.58
N ALA A 90 11.87 18.03 4.60
CA ALA A 90 10.62 18.80 4.67
C ALA A 90 9.71 18.33 5.84
N ALA A 91 9.62 17.02 6.07
CA ALA A 91 8.88 16.45 7.19
C ALA A 91 9.49 16.85 8.55
N LYS A 92 10.83 16.77 8.68
CA LYS A 92 11.54 17.21 9.91
C LYS A 92 11.35 18.70 10.19
N LEU A 93 11.32 19.54 9.16
CA LEU A 93 11.10 20.98 9.30
C LEU A 93 9.65 21.31 9.66
N SER A 94 8.68 20.52 9.18
CA SER A 94 7.25 20.70 9.50
C SER A 94 6.89 20.31 10.93
N ILE A 95 7.63 19.38 11.55
CA ILE A 95 7.43 18.94 12.95
C ILE A 95 8.00 19.94 13.97
N ARG A 96 8.80 20.92 13.52
CA ARG A 96 9.39 21.98 14.38
C ARG A 96 8.57 23.27 14.47
N ARG A 97 7.29 23.26 14.06
CA ARG A 97 6.35 24.38 14.26
C ARG A 97 5.31 24.05 15.32
#